data_AF-A0AAZ3QA75-F1
#
_entry.id   AF-A0AAZ3QA75-F1
#
_cell.length_a   1.000
_cell.length_b   1.000
_cell.length_c   1.000
_cell.angle_alpha   90.00
_cell.angle_beta   90.00
_cell.angle_gamma   90.00
#
_symmetry.space_group_name_H-M   'P 1'
#
loop_
_entity.id
_entity.type
_entity.pdbx_description
1 polymer ?
#
loop_
_entity_poly.entity_id
_entity_poly.type
_entity_poly.pdbx_seq_one_letter_code
_entity_poly.pdbx_strand_id
1 'polypeptide(L)'
;MAFLEKQSPGRVLLDDTVALTALIEASQNLQSHTVSLLRPGKWTQTVIKRYSDFDMLNSSLLVSGVSLPLPPKKLLGNMDREFIAERQRGLQVYLDFITQHHILATCQLVKKFLDTNNYSANYTEIALQQVSMFFRSDPKWEVVEPLKDIGWRIRKKYFLIKNKEQPKERQVLSWVDLGPDKFLSDKDLQSTMKLLPSLTNPYIYPVTFANTSELSALVIRMFQEKGTLRDLICKVKPKEAFMRKYCSPKKIQGLELQQIRMYGRQILEVLRFFHDKGFPYGHLHASNIVIEDNTCKVLDIENSLLGLPSYYRPYITQFRKINTTESIDVYSFGHLLYEMTYGRPPDAVPVDQYPAVTYTSVVSVLQSILSTDACKTGMPTVAQLLQTPLFSDVLLFHSEKLQFKIPTKLRDALKSAKECMEKRLQEEQKTHRRLTRAQSHHGSEEEKRRRKILARKVENTVTGTGTPSQIRMVPVWYQSMYLDTYGSCMVPVHISRYVWFLYGTSPCF
;
A
#
# COMPACT_ATOMS: atom_id res chain seq x y z
N MET A 1 -6.39 -28.66 33.33
CA MET A 1 -6.88 -27.29 33.04
C MET A 1 -5.95 -26.68 32.01
N ALA A 2 -6.46 -26.40 30.82
CA ALA A 2 -5.67 -25.83 29.73
C ALA A 2 -5.37 -24.36 30.04
N PHE A 3 -4.10 -24.01 30.18
CA PHE A 3 -3.65 -22.63 30.11
C PHE A 3 -3.94 -22.14 28.68
N LEU A 4 -5.03 -21.39 28.52
CA LEU A 4 -5.18 -20.48 27.40
C LEU A 4 -4.06 -19.46 27.52
N GLU A 5 -3.00 -19.64 26.73
CA GLU A 5 -2.09 -18.55 26.40
C GLU A 5 -2.93 -17.42 25.80
N LYS A 6 -3.13 -16.36 26.58
CA LYS A 6 -3.59 -15.08 26.06
C LYS A 6 -2.55 -14.64 25.03
N GLN A 7 -2.94 -14.59 23.75
CA GLN A 7 -2.19 -13.89 22.72
C GLN A 7 -1.79 -12.51 23.27
N SER A 8 -0.50 -12.20 23.23
CA SER A 8 0.05 -10.95 23.73
C SER A 8 -0.69 -9.77 23.10
N PRO A 9 -1.35 -8.89 23.88
CA PRO A 9 -1.95 -7.69 23.36
C PRO A 9 -0.83 -6.70 23.01
N GLY A 10 -0.71 -6.31 21.73
CA GLY A 10 0.09 -5.14 21.34
C GLY A 10 1.28 -5.40 20.42
N ARG A 11 1.01 -5.72 19.16
CA ARG A 11 1.65 -5.04 18.01
C ARG A 11 0.65 -5.11 16.87
N VAL A 12 -0.05 -4.01 16.62
CA VAL A 12 -0.87 -3.89 15.41
C VAL A 12 0.08 -4.12 14.23
N LEU A 13 -0.12 -5.20 13.48
CA LEU A 13 0.61 -5.42 12.23
C LEU A 13 0.23 -4.28 11.30
N LEU A 14 1.18 -3.39 11.04
CA LEU A 14 0.95 -2.15 10.31
C LEU A 14 0.63 -2.48 8.84
N ASP A 15 -0.46 -1.92 8.32
CA ASP A 15 -0.75 -1.99 6.89
C ASP A 15 -0.05 -0.83 6.17
N ASP A 16 1.10 -1.13 5.56
CA ASP A 16 1.91 -0.15 4.83
C ASP A 16 1.17 0.42 3.59
N THR A 17 0.10 -0.22 3.09
CA THR A 17 -0.68 0.27 1.95
C THR A 17 -1.66 1.38 2.32
N VAL A 18 -1.95 1.56 3.62
CA VAL A 18 -2.84 2.63 4.09
C VAL A 18 -2.18 3.98 3.82
N ALA A 19 -2.78 4.77 2.93
CA ALA A 19 -2.31 6.12 2.64
C ALA A 19 -2.31 6.97 3.92
N LEU A 20 -1.20 7.67 4.15
CA LEU A 20 -1.09 8.69 5.18
C LEU A 20 -1.34 10.04 4.51
N THR A 21 -2.21 10.86 5.10
CA THR A 21 -2.40 12.26 4.73
C THR A 21 -1.98 13.13 5.90
N ALA A 22 -1.59 14.38 5.64
CA ALA A 22 -1.28 15.34 6.69
C ALA A 22 -1.74 16.75 6.32
N LEU A 23 -2.23 17.47 7.33
CA LEU A 23 -2.56 18.90 7.24
C LEU A 23 -1.58 19.70 8.09
N ILE A 24 -1.05 20.79 7.53
CA ILE A 24 -0.31 21.79 8.31
C ILE A 24 -1.30 22.66 9.07
N GLU A 25 -1.46 22.41 10.37
CA GLU A 25 -2.43 23.11 11.22
C GLU A 25 -1.98 24.52 11.57
N ALA A 26 -0.70 24.69 11.83
CA ALA A 26 -0.09 25.95 12.20
C ALA A 26 1.40 25.95 11.89
N SER A 27 1.95 27.16 11.78
CA SER A 27 3.38 27.40 11.79
C SER A 27 3.74 28.15 13.08
N GLN A 28 4.78 27.71 13.78
CA GLN A 28 5.25 28.34 15.02
C GLN A 28 6.73 28.68 14.92
N ASN A 29 7.13 29.79 15.53
CA ASN A 29 8.54 30.16 15.65
C ASN A 29 9.11 29.58 16.94
N LEU A 30 10.06 28.65 16.82
CA LEU A 30 10.81 28.07 17.94
C LEU A 30 12.25 28.58 17.88
N GLN A 31 12.59 29.46 18.82
CA GLN A 31 13.92 30.02 19.16
C GLN A 31 14.71 30.72 18.03
N SER A 32 14.65 30.24 16.78
CA SER A 32 15.25 30.85 15.56
C SER A 32 14.72 30.25 14.25
N HIS A 33 13.75 29.32 14.30
CA HIS A 33 13.24 28.60 13.13
C HIS A 33 11.71 28.53 13.13
N THR A 34 11.10 28.59 11.95
CA THR A 34 9.68 28.29 11.76
C THR A 34 9.48 26.78 11.58
N VAL A 35 8.62 26.18 12.41
CA VAL A 35 8.20 24.78 12.32
C VAL A 35 6.73 24.69 11.93
N SER A 36 6.40 23.67 11.15
CA SER A 36 5.04 23.28 10.77
C SER A 36 4.55 22.15 11.67
N LEU A 37 3.36 22.33 12.23
CA LEU A 37 2.64 21.31 12.97
C LEU A 37 1.78 20.48 12.02
N LEU A 38 2.25 19.27 11.71
CA LEU A 38 1.55 18.33 10.83
C LEU A 38 0.63 17.46 11.68
N ARG A 39 -0.66 17.42 11.34
CA ARG A 39 -1.57 16.41 11.88
C ARG A 39 -1.81 15.32 10.84
N PRO A 40 -1.28 14.10 11.04
CA PRO A 40 -1.61 12.97 10.18
C PRO A 40 -3.09 12.59 10.34
N GLY A 41 -3.83 12.42 9.25
CA GLY A 41 -5.30 12.42 9.27
C GLY A 41 -6.00 11.37 10.14
N LYS A 42 -5.34 10.25 10.48
CA LYS A 42 -5.88 9.18 11.36
C LYS A 42 -5.22 9.11 12.74
N TRP A 43 -4.21 9.94 13.01
CA TRP A 43 -3.38 9.82 14.20
C TRP A 43 -3.56 11.02 15.12
N THR A 44 -3.47 10.77 16.43
CA THR A 44 -3.64 11.78 17.49
C THR A 44 -2.39 12.62 17.71
N GLN A 45 -1.23 12.19 17.20
CA GLN A 45 0.06 12.86 17.43
C GLN A 45 0.39 13.85 16.32
N THR A 46 0.64 15.09 16.71
CA THR A 46 1.17 16.12 15.82
C THR A 46 2.66 15.88 15.58
N VAL A 47 3.08 15.86 14.32
CA VAL A 47 4.48 15.76 13.91
C VAL A 47 5.00 17.16 13.62
N ILE A 48 6.13 17.52 14.23
CA ILE A 48 6.78 18.82 14.04
C ILE A 48 7.84 18.69 12.95
N LYS A 49 7.74 19.51 11.90
CA LYS A 49 8.72 19.55 10.79
C LYS A 49 9.12 20.98 10.47
N ARG A 50 10.41 21.22 10.24
CA ARG A 50 10.91 22.50 9.70
C ARG A 50 11.10 22.41 8.19
N TYR A 51 11.22 23.55 7.52
CA TYR A 51 11.44 23.60 6.06
C TYR A 51 12.62 22.73 5.60
N SER A 52 13.73 22.70 6.34
CA SER A 52 14.87 21.84 5.97
C SER A 52 14.56 20.35 6.04
N ASP A 53 13.57 19.91 6.82
CA ASP A 53 13.12 18.52 6.79
C ASP A 53 12.38 18.20 5.49
N PHE A 54 11.57 19.15 4.99
CA PHE A 54 10.94 19.04 3.67
C PHE A 54 11.98 19.05 2.55
N ASP A 55 12.99 19.91 2.65
CA ASP A 55 14.11 19.99 1.70
C ASP A 55 14.93 18.69 1.64
N MET A 56 15.21 18.08 2.80
CA MET A 56 15.86 16.76 2.89
C MET A 56 15.00 15.64 2.31
N LEU A 57 13.69 15.63 2.61
CA LEU A 57 12.76 14.68 2.02
C LEU A 57 12.71 14.85 0.50
N ASN A 58 12.55 16.07 0.01
CA ASN A 58 12.51 16.40 -1.40
C ASN A 58 13.77 15.89 -2.12
N SER A 59 14.95 16.20 -1.58
CA SER A 59 16.24 15.75 -2.12
C SER A 59 16.30 14.21 -2.22
N SER A 60 15.78 13.51 -1.21
CA SER A 60 15.73 12.05 -1.20
C SER A 60 14.74 11.47 -2.22
N LEU A 61 13.65 12.20 -2.50
CA LEU A 61 12.62 11.81 -3.47
C LEU A 61 12.99 12.14 -4.92
N LEU A 62 14.01 12.96 -5.19
CA LEU A 62 14.44 13.29 -6.57
C LEU A 62 14.84 12.06 -7.39
N VAL A 63 15.23 10.95 -6.74
CA VAL A 63 15.50 9.67 -7.40
C VAL A 63 14.30 9.11 -8.18
N SER A 64 13.09 9.55 -7.83
CA SER A 64 11.84 9.19 -8.53
C SER A 64 11.73 9.78 -9.94
N GLY A 65 12.49 10.84 -10.25
CA GLY A 65 12.37 11.61 -11.49
C GLY A 65 11.08 12.43 -11.60
N VAL A 66 10.24 12.46 -10.57
CA VAL A 66 9.00 13.25 -10.55
C VAL A 66 9.33 14.72 -10.25
N SER A 67 8.66 15.64 -10.93
CA SER A 67 8.75 17.07 -10.63
C SER A 67 8.00 17.38 -9.34
N LEU A 68 8.74 17.64 -8.25
CA LEU A 68 8.18 17.88 -6.92
C LEU A 68 7.96 19.38 -6.68
N PRO A 69 6.75 19.81 -6.25
CA PRO A 69 6.42 21.22 -6.09
C PRO A 69 6.87 21.78 -4.72
N LEU A 70 8.15 21.64 -4.38
CA LEU A 70 8.69 22.21 -3.14
C LEU A 70 8.80 23.75 -3.25
N PRO A 71 8.22 24.54 -2.34
CA PRO A 71 8.34 26.00 -2.38
C PRO A 71 9.80 26.44 -2.17
N PRO A 72 10.25 27.53 -2.81
CA PRO A 72 11.65 27.93 -2.81
C PRO A 72 12.18 28.40 -1.44
N LYS A 73 13.50 28.32 -1.29
CA LYS A 73 14.24 28.95 -0.18
C LYS A 73 14.18 30.48 -0.35
N LYS A 74 14.10 31.20 0.77
CA LYS A 74 14.16 32.67 0.82
C LYS A 74 15.24 33.06 1.82
N LEU A 75 16.22 33.85 1.37
CA LEU A 75 17.42 34.20 2.14
C LEU A 75 17.25 35.47 2.99
N LEU A 76 16.35 36.38 2.61
CA LEU A 76 16.04 37.63 3.33
C LEU A 76 14.54 37.72 3.62
N GLY A 77 14.13 38.16 4.81
CA GLY A 77 12.71 38.26 5.18
C GLY A 77 12.00 36.90 5.29
N ASN A 78 12.71 35.86 5.72
CA ASN A 78 12.16 34.51 5.91
C ASN A 78 11.23 34.37 7.13
N MET A 79 11.24 35.37 8.03
CA MET A 79 10.36 35.48 9.20
C MET A 79 9.15 36.39 8.97
N ASP A 80 9.04 36.98 7.77
CA ASP A 80 7.89 37.80 7.39
C ASP A 80 6.60 36.95 7.42
N ARG A 81 5.56 37.48 8.04
CA ARG A 81 4.30 36.77 8.27
C ARG A 81 3.61 36.38 6.96
N GLU A 82 3.66 37.26 5.97
CA GLU A 82 3.08 37.00 4.64
C GLU A 82 3.81 35.85 3.95
N PHE A 83 5.14 35.88 4.02
CA PHE A 83 5.98 34.84 3.47
C PHE A 83 5.82 33.49 4.18
N ILE A 84 5.71 33.48 5.52
CA ILE A 84 5.43 32.25 6.28
C ILE A 84 4.09 31.65 5.84
N ALA A 85 3.05 32.47 5.68
CA ALA A 85 1.73 32.01 5.23
C ALA A 85 1.75 31.49 3.78
N GLU A 86 2.48 32.15 2.88
CA GLU A 86 2.70 31.67 1.51
C GLU A 86 3.45 30.33 1.50
N ARG A 87 4.55 30.22 2.23
CA ARG A 87 5.33 28.99 2.35
C ARG A 87 4.52 27.87 2.97
N GLN A 88 3.70 28.14 3.98
CA GLN A 88 2.82 27.14 4.58
C GLN A 88 1.85 26.57 3.53
N ARG A 89 1.24 27.42 2.68
CA ARG A 89 0.39 26.96 1.57
C ARG A 89 1.19 26.13 0.57
N GLY A 90 2.38 26.56 0.19
CA GLY A 90 3.25 25.81 -0.73
C GLY A 90 3.67 24.45 -0.18
N LEU A 91 3.97 24.36 1.12
CA LEU A 91 4.30 23.10 1.79
C LEU A 91 3.09 22.16 1.88
N GLN A 92 1.87 22.70 2.04
CA GLN A 92 0.66 21.87 1.98
C GLN A 92 0.46 21.29 0.59
N VAL A 93 0.63 22.09 -0.48
CA VAL A 93 0.57 21.59 -1.87
C VAL A 93 1.61 20.49 -2.11
N TYR A 94 2.83 20.65 -1.58
CA TYR A 94 3.86 19.62 -1.63
C TYR A 94 3.42 18.33 -0.92
N LEU A 95 2.85 18.42 0.28
CA LEU A 95 2.35 17.26 1.03
C LEU A 95 1.21 16.56 0.30
N ASP A 96 0.24 17.31 -0.22
CA ASP A 96 -0.89 16.78 -0.96
C ASP A 96 -0.39 16.03 -2.21
N PHE A 97 0.58 16.60 -2.92
CA PHE A 97 1.18 15.96 -4.10
C PHE A 97 1.84 14.62 -3.76
N ILE A 98 2.76 14.58 -2.78
CA ILE A 98 3.49 13.35 -2.46
C ILE A 98 2.61 12.27 -1.82
N THR A 99 1.53 12.66 -1.12
CA THR A 99 0.59 11.73 -0.48
C THR A 99 -0.52 11.23 -1.40
N GLN A 100 -0.76 11.91 -2.53
CA GLN A 100 -1.67 11.45 -3.58
C GLN A 100 -0.97 10.60 -4.64
N HIS A 101 0.34 10.78 -4.84
CA HIS A 101 1.10 9.96 -5.77
C HIS A 101 1.27 8.53 -5.24
N HIS A 102 0.66 7.55 -5.91
CA HIS A 102 0.58 6.13 -5.46
C HIS A 102 1.89 5.53 -4.94
N ILE A 103 3.00 5.68 -5.70
CA ILE A 103 4.30 5.13 -5.30
C ILE A 103 4.97 5.94 -4.18
N LEU A 104 4.93 7.28 -4.24
CA LEU A 104 5.58 8.12 -3.22
C LEU A 104 4.87 8.00 -1.88
N ALA A 105 3.53 7.98 -1.88
CA ALA A 105 2.72 7.86 -0.67
C ALA A 105 2.95 6.56 0.12
N THR A 106 3.41 5.52 -0.57
CA THR A 106 3.68 4.20 0.01
C THR A 106 5.17 3.93 0.25
N CYS A 107 6.06 4.86 -0.11
CA CYS A 107 7.50 4.67 0.11
C CYS A 107 7.89 4.98 1.56
N GLN A 108 8.98 4.34 2.02
CA GLN A 108 9.45 4.48 3.40
C GLN A 108 9.79 5.94 3.76
N LEU A 109 10.30 6.73 2.80
CA LEU A 109 10.70 8.12 3.05
C LEU A 109 9.51 8.98 3.45
N VAL A 110 8.40 8.91 2.70
CA VAL A 110 7.18 9.68 3.00
C VAL A 110 6.52 9.14 4.27
N LYS A 111 6.42 7.82 4.42
CA LYS A 111 5.86 7.21 5.63
C LYS A 111 6.61 7.61 6.90
N LYS A 112 7.95 7.55 6.88
CA LYS A 112 8.81 7.99 8.01
C LYS A 112 8.72 9.48 8.29
N PHE A 113 8.53 10.30 7.25
CA PHE A 113 8.34 11.73 7.41
C PHE A 113 7.04 12.05 8.16
N LEU A 114 5.96 11.33 7.85
CA LEU A 114 4.63 11.53 8.43
C LEU A 114 4.39 10.75 9.74
N ASP A 115 5.14 9.68 9.96
CA ASP A 115 5.01 8.79 11.12
C ASP A 115 6.39 8.19 11.45
N THR A 116 7.18 8.95 12.19
CA THR A 116 8.55 8.53 12.55
C THR A 116 8.54 7.34 13.51
N ASN A 117 7.51 7.20 14.35
CA ASN A 117 7.44 6.13 15.35
C ASN A 117 7.32 4.75 14.71
N ASN A 118 6.46 4.60 13.69
CA ASN A 118 6.20 3.30 13.07
C ASN A 118 7.17 2.93 11.94
N TYR A 119 7.94 3.89 11.40
CA TYR A 119 8.79 3.71 10.21
C TYR A 119 10.26 4.12 10.40
N SER A 120 10.73 4.28 11.65
CA SER A 120 12.13 4.64 11.96
C SER A 120 13.11 3.49 11.86
N ALA A 121 12.63 2.24 11.96
CA ALA A 121 13.48 1.05 12.04
C ALA A 121 14.34 0.83 10.77
N ASN A 122 15.55 0.29 10.98
CA ASN A 122 16.42 -0.15 9.90
C ASN A 122 16.07 -1.57 9.46
N TYR A 123 15.01 -1.69 8.65
CA TYR A 123 14.51 -2.99 8.20
C TYR A 123 15.54 -3.82 7.42
N THR A 124 16.50 -3.18 6.73
CA THR A 124 17.56 -3.88 5.99
C THR A 124 18.53 -4.58 6.95
N GLU A 125 18.90 -3.92 8.05
CA GLU A 125 19.77 -4.48 9.08
C GLU A 125 19.08 -5.60 9.85
N ILE A 126 17.80 -5.39 10.23
CA ILE A 126 16.97 -6.42 10.87
C ILE A 126 16.89 -7.66 9.97
N ALA A 127 16.58 -7.47 8.69
CA ALA A 127 16.50 -8.57 7.72
C ALA A 127 17.83 -9.28 7.57
N LEU A 128 18.95 -8.55 7.44
CA LEU A 128 20.27 -9.14 7.29
C LEU A 128 20.67 -9.96 8.53
N GLN A 129 20.37 -9.49 9.73
CA GLN A 129 20.62 -10.22 10.97
C GLN A 129 19.83 -11.54 11.00
N GLN A 130 18.53 -11.49 10.69
CA GLN A 130 17.68 -12.70 10.69
C GLN A 130 18.09 -13.70 9.60
N VAL A 131 18.38 -13.22 8.39
CA VAL A 131 18.90 -14.06 7.30
C VAL A 131 20.23 -14.71 7.69
N SER A 132 21.12 -13.96 8.34
CA SER A 132 22.40 -14.49 8.80
C SER A 132 22.22 -15.56 9.87
N MET A 133 21.28 -15.38 10.81
CA MET A 133 20.93 -16.42 11.78
C MET A 133 20.37 -17.67 11.11
N PHE A 134 19.53 -17.51 10.08
CA PHE A 134 18.98 -18.62 9.32
C PHE A 134 20.08 -19.39 8.55
N PHE A 135 21.02 -18.71 7.91
CA PHE A 135 22.11 -19.38 7.18
C PHE A 135 23.15 -20.03 8.10
N ARG A 136 23.19 -19.70 9.39
CA ARG A 136 24.02 -20.46 10.35
C ARG A 136 23.50 -21.86 10.60
N SER A 137 22.18 -22.08 10.51
CA SER A 137 21.60 -23.42 10.70
C SER A 137 21.59 -24.26 9.41
N ASP A 138 21.72 -23.64 8.24
CA ASP A 138 21.88 -24.31 6.94
C ASP A 138 22.99 -23.62 6.12
N PRO A 139 24.27 -24.02 6.29
CA PRO A 139 25.43 -23.26 5.85
C PRO A 139 25.71 -23.30 4.34
N LYS A 140 24.80 -23.85 3.52
CA LYS A 140 24.97 -23.93 2.06
C LYS A 140 24.72 -22.61 1.34
N TRP A 141 24.02 -21.66 1.95
CA TRP A 141 23.79 -20.34 1.35
C TRP A 141 24.72 -19.27 1.89
N GLU A 142 25.03 -18.30 1.04
CA GLU A 142 25.84 -17.13 1.38
C GLU A 142 25.20 -15.89 0.75
N VAL A 143 25.13 -14.80 1.53
CA VAL A 143 24.69 -13.49 1.02
C VAL A 143 25.80 -12.90 0.16
N VAL A 144 25.47 -12.54 -1.07
CA VAL A 144 26.37 -11.84 -1.99
C VAL A 144 26.25 -10.33 -1.78
N GLU A 145 25.04 -9.79 -1.90
CA GLU A 145 24.78 -8.36 -1.71
C GLU A 145 23.30 -8.09 -1.36
N PRO A 146 22.99 -7.03 -0.58
CA PRO A 146 21.63 -6.54 -0.45
C PRO A 146 21.12 -5.92 -1.76
N LEU A 147 19.93 -6.32 -2.20
CA LEU A 147 19.23 -5.71 -3.34
C LEU A 147 18.35 -4.57 -2.83
N LYS A 148 18.95 -3.38 -2.71
CA LYS A 148 18.33 -2.23 -2.03
C LYS A 148 17.11 -1.71 -2.79
N ASP A 149 15.98 -1.72 -2.10
CA ASP A 149 14.72 -1.08 -2.49
C ASP A 149 14.22 -1.46 -3.90
N ILE A 150 14.48 -2.69 -4.36
CA ILE A 150 14.04 -3.16 -5.69
C ILE A 150 12.52 -3.40 -5.79
N GLY A 151 11.84 -3.50 -4.64
CA GLY A 151 10.40 -3.71 -4.51
C GLY A 151 9.69 -2.56 -3.77
N TRP A 152 8.36 -2.55 -3.81
CA TRP A 152 7.54 -1.46 -3.27
C TRP A 152 7.22 -1.58 -1.77
N ARG A 153 7.31 -2.79 -1.19
CA ARG A 153 6.95 -3.03 0.21
C ARG A 153 8.09 -2.61 1.12
N ILE A 154 7.79 -1.77 2.12
CA ILE A 154 8.77 -1.25 3.07
C ILE A 154 9.44 -2.38 3.86
N ARG A 155 8.64 -3.36 4.32
CA ARG A 155 9.05 -4.46 5.19
C ARG A 155 9.45 -5.75 4.44
N LYS A 156 9.52 -5.73 3.10
CA LYS A 156 10.05 -6.84 2.30
C LYS A 156 11.43 -6.48 1.79
N LYS A 157 12.46 -7.18 2.25
CA LYS A 157 13.87 -6.95 1.89
C LYS A 157 14.40 -8.09 1.04
N TYR A 158 15.31 -7.76 0.14
CA TYR A 158 15.81 -8.67 -0.87
C TYR A 158 17.33 -8.75 -0.79
N PHE A 159 17.86 -9.95 -0.94
CA PHE A 159 19.30 -10.23 -0.97
C PHE A 159 19.61 -11.10 -2.16
N LEU A 160 20.65 -10.74 -2.89
CA LEU A 160 21.27 -11.66 -3.83
C LEU A 160 22.08 -12.65 -3.01
N ILE A 161 21.86 -13.94 -3.24
CA ILE A 161 22.55 -15.02 -2.56
C ILE A 161 23.14 -15.99 -3.60
N LYS A 162 24.04 -16.85 -3.14
CA LYS A 162 24.54 -18.00 -3.90
C LYS A 162 24.46 -19.26 -3.03
N ASN A 163 24.24 -20.41 -3.67
CA ASN A 163 24.52 -21.70 -3.04
C ASN A 163 26.03 -21.98 -3.21
N LYS A 164 26.72 -22.33 -2.13
CA LYS A 164 28.15 -22.66 -2.13
C LYS A 164 28.46 -23.88 -3.00
N GLU A 165 27.50 -24.80 -3.14
CA GLU A 165 27.60 -25.98 -3.99
C GLU A 165 27.37 -25.65 -5.48
N GLN A 166 26.66 -24.55 -5.77
CA GLN A 166 26.35 -24.08 -7.13
C GLN A 166 26.74 -22.60 -7.29
N PRO A 167 28.04 -22.27 -7.21
CA PRO A 167 28.50 -20.88 -7.09
C PRO A 167 28.30 -20.03 -8.35
N LYS A 168 27.98 -20.64 -9.49
CA LYS A 168 27.66 -19.92 -10.74
C LYS A 168 26.21 -19.42 -10.76
N GLU A 169 25.33 -20.06 -10.01
CA GLU A 169 23.93 -19.69 -9.94
C GLU A 169 23.74 -18.54 -8.95
N ARG A 170 22.81 -17.65 -9.29
CA ARG A 170 22.39 -16.55 -8.42
C ARG A 170 20.93 -16.73 -8.06
N GLN A 171 20.64 -16.53 -6.79
CA GLN A 171 19.30 -16.65 -6.24
C GLN A 171 18.92 -15.34 -5.55
N VAL A 172 17.63 -15.07 -5.48
CA VAL A 172 17.08 -13.99 -4.67
C VAL A 172 16.42 -14.59 -3.46
N LEU A 173 16.84 -14.11 -2.31
CA LEU A 173 16.15 -14.29 -1.05
C LEU A 173 15.27 -13.06 -0.82
N SER A 174 13.99 -13.29 -0.53
CA SER A 174 13.11 -12.27 0.05
C SER A 174 12.82 -12.60 1.51
N TRP A 175 13.09 -11.65 2.38
CA TRP A 175 12.72 -11.67 3.79
C TRP A 175 11.60 -10.67 4.04
N VAL A 176 10.60 -11.01 4.86
CA VAL A 176 9.44 -10.15 5.10
C VAL A 176 8.83 -10.36 6.48
N ASP A 177 8.39 -9.27 7.12
CA ASP A 177 7.54 -9.34 8.32
C ASP A 177 6.16 -9.93 7.97
N LEU A 178 5.53 -10.63 8.91
CA LEU A 178 4.13 -11.05 8.75
C LEU A 178 3.19 -9.83 8.72
N GLY A 179 2.15 -9.89 7.90
CA GLY A 179 1.22 -8.78 7.70
C GLY A 179 -0.11 -8.94 8.46
N PRO A 180 -0.94 -7.88 8.49
CA PRO A 180 -2.19 -7.82 9.26
C PRO A 180 -3.24 -8.86 8.85
N ASP A 181 -3.13 -9.46 7.68
CA ASP A 181 -4.03 -10.50 7.20
C ASP A 181 -3.52 -11.92 7.52
N LYS A 182 -2.56 -12.06 8.45
CA LYS A 182 -2.01 -13.36 8.86
C LYS A 182 -3.00 -14.03 9.81
N PHE A 183 -3.91 -14.83 9.26
CA PHE A 183 -4.94 -15.55 10.02
C PHE A 183 -4.62 -17.04 10.25
N LEU A 184 -3.60 -17.57 9.57
CA LEU A 184 -3.13 -18.94 9.83
C LEU A 184 -2.45 -19.02 11.20
N SER A 185 -2.63 -20.14 11.89
CA SER A 185 -1.80 -20.48 13.06
C SER A 185 -0.34 -20.63 12.64
N ASP A 186 0.62 -20.43 13.54
CA ASP A 186 2.05 -20.57 13.20
C ASP A 186 2.39 -21.97 12.66
N LYS A 187 1.74 -22.98 13.24
CA LYS A 187 1.87 -24.38 12.80
C LYS A 187 1.35 -24.60 11.39
N ASP A 188 0.16 -24.09 11.08
CA ASP A 188 -0.45 -24.26 9.75
C ASP A 188 0.27 -23.42 8.70
N LEU A 189 0.72 -22.22 9.07
CA LEU A 189 1.55 -21.37 8.22
C LEU A 189 2.87 -22.06 7.87
N GLN A 190 3.62 -22.54 8.87
CA GLN A 190 4.87 -23.25 8.65
C GLN A 190 4.67 -24.49 7.78
N SER A 191 3.60 -25.25 8.03
CA SER A 191 3.28 -26.45 7.25
C SER A 191 2.93 -26.11 5.80
N THR A 192 2.18 -25.03 5.57
CA THR A 192 1.80 -24.59 4.23
C THR A 192 3.00 -24.02 3.45
N MET A 193 3.85 -23.24 4.11
CA MET A 193 5.06 -22.66 3.50
C MET A 193 6.04 -23.75 3.05
N LYS A 194 6.16 -24.85 3.80
CA LYS A 194 6.95 -26.03 3.41
C LYS A 194 6.42 -26.76 2.17
N LEU A 195 5.15 -26.56 1.78
CA LEU A 195 4.60 -27.15 0.56
C LEU A 195 4.96 -26.36 -0.70
N LEU A 196 5.30 -25.06 -0.59
CA LEU A 196 5.52 -24.20 -1.76
C LEU A 196 6.62 -24.70 -2.70
N PRO A 197 7.76 -25.23 -2.23
CA PRO A 197 8.77 -25.81 -3.12
C PRO A 197 8.32 -27.07 -3.85
N SER A 198 7.28 -27.76 -3.36
CA SER A 198 6.75 -28.99 -3.98
C SER A 198 5.70 -28.72 -5.08
N LEU A 199 5.33 -27.45 -5.29
CA LEU A 199 4.35 -27.05 -6.30
C LEU A 199 5.00 -27.13 -7.69
N THR A 200 4.34 -27.85 -8.60
CA THR A 200 4.74 -27.95 -10.01
C THR A 200 3.63 -27.40 -10.90
N ASN A 201 3.93 -26.30 -11.60
CA ASN A 201 3.06 -25.67 -12.58
C ASN A 201 3.94 -24.83 -13.53
N PRO A 202 3.84 -24.98 -14.86
CA PRO A 202 4.71 -24.31 -15.82
C PRO A 202 4.57 -22.79 -15.83
N TYR A 203 3.46 -22.27 -15.30
CA TYR A 203 3.12 -20.85 -15.25
C TYR A 203 3.25 -20.25 -13.84
N ILE A 204 3.84 -20.98 -12.89
CA ILE A 204 4.19 -20.46 -11.57
C ILE A 204 5.71 -20.51 -11.45
N TYR A 205 6.31 -19.39 -11.04
CA TYR A 205 7.76 -19.33 -10.91
C TYR A 205 8.20 -20.13 -9.67
N PRO A 206 9.08 -21.14 -9.82
CA PRO A 206 9.38 -22.08 -8.76
C PRO A 206 9.92 -21.44 -7.49
N VAL A 207 9.50 -21.97 -6.34
CA VAL A 207 10.06 -21.65 -5.03
C VAL A 207 11.17 -22.66 -4.74
N THR A 208 12.40 -22.20 -4.59
CA THR A 208 13.52 -23.10 -4.24
C THR A 208 13.47 -23.48 -2.76
N PHE A 209 13.15 -22.51 -1.91
CA PHE A 209 13.10 -22.69 -0.47
C PHE A 209 12.12 -21.71 0.16
N ALA A 210 11.42 -22.14 1.21
CA ALA A 210 10.51 -21.29 1.97
C ALA A 210 10.51 -21.72 3.44
N ASN A 211 10.58 -20.73 4.33
CA ASN A 211 10.48 -20.96 5.77
C ASN A 211 9.87 -19.76 6.48
N THR A 212 9.40 -19.98 7.70
CA THR A 212 8.80 -18.97 8.57
C THR A 212 9.40 -19.02 9.96
N SER A 213 9.45 -17.86 10.59
CA SER A 213 9.69 -17.67 12.01
C SER A 213 8.39 -17.19 12.68
N GLU A 214 8.47 -16.85 13.97
CA GLU A 214 7.35 -16.30 14.73
C GLU A 214 6.78 -15.01 14.11
N LEU A 215 7.64 -14.14 13.57
CA LEU A 215 7.26 -12.79 13.12
C LEU A 215 7.65 -12.48 11.67
N SER A 216 8.35 -13.38 10.99
CA SER A 216 8.85 -13.15 9.63
C SER A 216 8.86 -14.41 8.77
N ALA A 217 9.09 -14.23 7.48
CA ALA A 217 9.27 -15.32 6.53
C ALA A 217 10.44 -15.04 5.59
N LEU A 218 10.97 -16.13 5.04
CA LEU A 218 12.08 -16.14 4.10
C LEU A 218 11.72 -17.07 2.94
N VAL A 219 11.87 -16.57 1.71
CA VAL A 219 11.64 -17.33 0.48
C VAL A 219 12.82 -17.13 -0.47
N ILE A 220 13.31 -18.19 -1.09
CA ILE A 220 14.41 -18.18 -2.05
C ILE A 220 13.91 -18.67 -3.40
N ARG A 221 14.34 -17.98 -4.46
CA ARG A 221 14.07 -18.32 -5.87
C ARG A 221 15.31 -18.07 -6.72
N MET A 222 15.34 -18.64 -7.93
CA MET A 222 16.34 -18.28 -8.93
C MET A 222 16.23 -16.79 -9.31
N PHE A 223 17.38 -16.10 -9.44
CA PHE A 223 17.39 -14.69 -9.83
C PHE A 223 17.08 -14.56 -11.32
N GLN A 224 16.11 -13.70 -11.66
CA GLN A 224 15.78 -13.39 -13.05
C GLN A 224 16.51 -12.13 -13.52
N GLU A 225 17.51 -12.30 -14.37
CA GLU A 225 18.33 -11.21 -14.92
C GLU A 225 17.54 -10.23 -15.78
N LYS A 226 16.48 -10.71 -16.46
CA LYS A 226 15.59 -9.87 -17.27
C LYS A 226 14.55 -9.10 -16.46
N GLY A 227 14.43 -9.39 -15.17
CA GLY A 227 13.43 -8.81 -14.29
C GLY A 227 12.01 -9.31 -14.53
N THR A 228 11.06 -8.51 -14.05
CA THR A 228 9.62 -8.77 -14.10
C THR A 228 9.00 -8.22 -15.38
N LEU A 229 7.74 -8.58 -15.65
CA LEU A 229 6.97 -8.01 -16.75
C LEU A 229 6.88 -6.48 -16.65
N ARG A 230 6.80 -5.91 -15.43
CA ARG A 230 6.83 -4.45 -15.27
C ARG A 230 8.17 -3.85 -15.67
N ASP A 231 9.28 -4.53 -15.33
CA ASP A 231 10.61 -4.08 -15.77
C ASP A 231 10.73 -4.11 -17.30
N LEU A 232 10.15 -5.12 -17.96
CA LEU A 232 10.08 -5.23 -19.42
C LEU A 232 9.25 -4.10 -20.06
N ILE A 233 8.07 -3.79 -19.52
CA ILE A 233 7.19 -2.71 -20.01
C ILE A 233 7.88 -1.35 -19.87
N CYS A 234 8.54 -1.09 -18.74
CA CYS A 234 9.24 0.16 -18.48
C CYS A 234 10.67 0.22 -19.06
N LYS A 235 11.17 -0.86 -19.67
CA LYS A 235 12.54 -0.97 -20.23
C LYS A 235 13.63 -0.61 -19.22
N VAL A 236 13.52 -1.13 -18.00
CA VAL A 236 14.43 -0.85 -16.86
C VAL A 236 15.15 -2.12 -16.40
N LYS A 237 16.25 -1.95 -15.64
CA LYS A 237 17.01 -3.07 -15.08
C LYS A 237 16.46 -3.50 -13.72
N PRO A 238 16.38 -4.81 -13.41
CA PRO A 238 15.71 -5.30 -12.20
C PRO A 238 16.34 -4.84 -10.89
N LYS A 239 17.68 -4.68 -10.84
CA LYS A 239 18.42 -4.28 -9.63
C LYS A 239 18.31 -2.79 -9.28
N GLU A 240 17.72 -1.96 -10.14
CA GLU A 240 17.51 -0.55 -9.81
C GLU A 240 16.40 -0.38 -8.77
N ALA A 241 16.49 0.68 -7.96
CA ALA A 241 15.50 0.99 -6.93
C ALA A 241 14.11 1.23 -7.54
N PHE A 242 13.06 0.72 -6.88
CA PHE A 242 11.67 0.71 -7.34
C PHE A 242 11.17 2.10 -7.75
N MET A 243 11.43 3.14 -6.95
CA MET A 243 11.01 4.51 -7.28
C MET A 243 11.65 5.03 -8.57
N ARG A 244 12.94 4.74 -8.79
CA ARG A 244 13.64 5.13 -10.02
C ARG A 244 13.03 4.46 -11.25
N LYS A 245 12.62 3.20 -11.09
CA LYS A 245 12.06 2.38 -12.17
C LYS A 245 10.65 2.85 -12.59
N TYR A 246 9.81 3.23 -11.63
CA TYR A 246 8.37 3.25 -11.87
C TYR A 246 7.65 4.56 -11.53
N CYS A 247 8.29 5.51 -10.83
CA CYS A 247 7.64 6.82 -10.60
C CYS A 247 7.56 7.67 -11.87
N SER A 248 8.61 7.67 -12.68
CA SER A 248 8.65 8.39 -13.96
C SER A 248 9.52 7.63 -14.97
N PRO A 249 9.03 6.51 -15.52
CA PRO A 249 9.80 5.70 -16.47
C PRO A 249 10.08 6.49 -17.75
N LYS A 250 11.35 6.47 -18.20
CA LYS A 250 11.78 7.19 -19.41
C LYS A 250 11.20 6.61 -20.71
N LYS A 251 10.92 5.30 -20.70
CA LYS A 251 10.34 4.57 -21.82
C LYS A 251 9.23 3.67 -21.27
N ILE A 252 8.14 3.58 -22.01
CA ILE A 252 7.04 2.65 -21.73
C ILE A 252 6.62 2.00 -23.03
N GLN A 253 6.37 0.70 -23.00
CA GLN A 253 5.91 -0.04 -24.16
C GLN A 253 4.93 -1.13 -23.73
N GLY A 254 3.69 -1.03 -24.21
CA GLY A 254 2.73 -2.12 -24.13
C GLY A 254 3.18 -3.34 -24.95
N LEU A 255 2.49 -4.45 -24.76
CA LEU A 255 2.76 -5.70 -25.46
C LEU A 255 1.97 -5.80 -26.76
N GLU A 256 2.42 -6.69 -27.64
CA GLU A 256 1.68 -7.04 -28.85
C GLU A 256 0.46 -7.92 -28.52
N LEU A 257 -0.57 -7.89 -29.37
CA LEU A 257 -1.81 -8.63 -29.14
C LEU A 257 -1.59 -10.12 -28.88
N GLN A 258 -0.68 -10.75 -29.62
CA GLN A 258 -0.38 -12.17 -29.43
C GLN A 258 0.19 -12.45 -28.03
N GLN A 259 1.09 -11.60 -27.54
CA GLN A 259 1.64 -11.69 -26.19
C GLN A 259 0.56 -11.45 -25.13
N ILE A 260 -0.30 -10.44 -25.32
CA ILE A 260 -1.43 -10.15 -24.42
C ILE A 260 -2.34 -11.38 -24.28
N ARG A 261 -2.70 -12.00 -25.41
CA ARG A 261 -3.57 -13.19 -25.46
C ARG A 261 -2.91 -14.38 -24.76
N MET A 262 -1.65 -14.67 -25.11
CA MET A 262 -0.90 -15.79 -24.53
C MET A 262 -0.68 -15.63 -23.04
N TYR A 263 -0.12 -14.50 -22.59
CA TYR A 263 0.18 -14.27 -21.18
C TYR A 263 -1.10 -14.13 -20.36
N GLY A 264 -2.12 -13.44 -20.88
CA GLY A 264 -3.43 -13.36 -20.23
C GLY A 264 -4.05 -14.74 -20.01
N ARG A 265 -4.00 -15.64 -21.02
CA ARG A 265 -4.46 -17.02 -20.88
C ARG A 265 -3.67 -17.79 -19.83
N GLN A 266 -2.34 -17.74 -19.86
CA GLN A 266 -1.48 -18.43 -18.88
C GLN A 266 -1.74 -17.96 -17.44
N ILE A 267 -1.91 -16.66 -17.23
CA ILE A 267 -2.25 -16.09 -15.92
C ILE A 267 -3.62 -16.58 -15.44
N LEU A 268 -4.64 -16.57 -16.31
CA LEU A 268 -5.98 -17.04 -15.94
C LEU A 268 -5.99 -18.53 -15.56
N GLU A 269 -5.19 -19.37 -16.22
CA GLU A 269 -5.04 -20.78 -15.82
C GLU A 269 -4.40 -20.94 -14.44
N VAL A 270 -3.43 -20.11 -14.08
CA VAL A 270 -2.86 -20.08 -12.71
C VAL A 270 -3.90 -19.67 -11.68
N LEU A 271 -4.67 -18.61 -11.96
CA LEU A 271 -5.73 -18.16 -11.06
C LEU A 271 -6.79 -19.26 -10.88
N ARG A 272 -7.23 -19.89 -11.98
CA ARG A 272 -8.17 -21.01 -11.93
C ARG A 272 -7.62 -22.16 -11.09
N PHE A 273 -6.36 -22.53 -11.31
CA PHE A 273 -5.68 -23.57 -10.55
C PHE A 273 -5.69 -23.30 -9.04
N PHE A 274 -5.43 -22.05 -8.63
CA PHE A 274 -5.51 -21.67 -7.22
C PHE A 274 -6.94 -21.69 -6.68
N HIS A 275 -7.91 -21.18 -7.44
CA HIS A 275 -9.33 -21.17 -7.07
C HIS A 275 -9.86 -22.59 -6.86
N ASP A 276 -9.55 -23.51 -7.78
CA ASP A 276 -9.94 -24.93 -7.70
C ASP A 276 -9.32 -25.65 -6.49
N LYS A 277 -8.17 -25.17 -5.99
CA LYS A 277 -7.50 -25.69 -4.78
C LYS A 277 -7.91 -24.97 -3.50
N GLY A 278 -8.68 -23.89 -3.59
CA GLY A 278 -9.00 -23.01 -2.45
C GLY A 278 -7.77 -22.30 -1.87
N PHE A 279 -6.73 -22.10 -2.67
CA PHE A 279 -5.49 -21.44 -2.25
C PHE A 279 -5.57 -19.94 -2.58
N PRO A 280 -5.44 -19.02 -1.61
CA PRO A 280 -5.57 -17.59 -1.87
C PRO A 280 -4.32 -17.02 -2.57
N TYR A 281 -4.49 -16.28 -3.67
CA TYR A 281 -3.39 -15.56 -4.33
C TYR A 281 -3.42 -14.05 -4.07
N GLY A 282 -4.39 -13.30 -4.59
CA GLY A 282 -4.67 -11.90 -4.22
C GLY A 282 -3.59 -10.86 -4.53
N HIS A 283 -2.49 -11.25 -5.18
CA HIS A 283 -1.28 -10.42 -5.33
C HIS A 283 -0.86 -10.20 -6.79
N LEU A 284 -1.78 -10.38 -7.73
CA LEU A 284 -1.49 -10.23 -9.15
C LEU A 284 -1.17 -8.77 -9.50
N HIS A 285 -0.03 -8.53 -10.14
CA HIS A 285 0.35 -7.28 -10.79
C HIS A 285 1.59 -7.50 -11.66
N ALA A 286 1.97 -6.53 -12.51
CA ALA A 286 3.06 -6.73 -13.46
C ALA A 286 4.43 -7.01 -12.79
N SER A 287 4.69 -6.48 -11.58
CA SER A 287 5.91 -6.82 -10.82
C SER A 287 5.91 -8.21 -10.16
N ASN A 288 4.82 -8.97 -10.27
CA ASN A 288 4.71 -10.36 -9.79
C ASN A 288 4.60 -11.35 -10.95
N ILE A 289 5.07 -10.95 -12.13
CA ILE A 289 5.13 -11.78 -13.32
C ILE A 289 6.57 -11.78 -13.83
N VAL A 290 7.09 -12.95 -14.18
CA VAL A 290 8.35 -13.12 -14.91
C VAL A 290 8.04 -13.71 -16.28
N ILE A 291 8.80 -13.30 -17.30
CA ILE A 291 8.75 -13.89 -18.63
C ILE A 291 10.02 -14.71 -18.84
N GLU A 292 9.88 -16.02 -19.02
CA GLU A 292 10.97 -16.96 -19.31
C GLU A 292 10.60 -17.72 -20.58
N ASP A 293 11.44 -17.62 -21.62
CA ASP A 293 11.23 -18.27 -22.92
C ASP A 293 9.81 -18.09 -23.48
N ASN A 294 9.35 -16.83 -23.51
CA ASN A 294 7.98 -16.44 -23.92
C ASN A 294 6.85 -17.12 -23.13
N THR A 295 7.14 -17.55 -21.90
CA THR A 295 6.17 -18.09 -20.95
C THR A 295 6.04 -17.17 -19.75
N CYS A 296 4.80 -16.81 -19.42
CA CYS A 296 4.46 -16.02 -18.25
C CYS A 296 4.45 -16.91 -17.00
N LYS A 297 5.22 -16.52 -15.98
CA LYS A 297 5.31 -17.20 -14.69
C LYS A 297 4.94 -16.27 -13.53
N VAL A 298 3.95 -16.68 -12.76
CA VAL A 298 3.42 -15.95 -11.59
C VAL A 298 4.35 -16.12 -10.39
N LEU A 299 4.73 -15.01 -9.74
CA LEU A 299 5.57 -14.96 -8.55
C LEU A 299 4.75 -14.81 -7.27
N ASP A 300 5.45 -14.90 -6.13
CA ASP A 300 5.01 -14.31 -4.87
C ASP A 300 3.73 -14.95 -4.28
N ILE A 301 3.52 -16.24 -4.56
CA ILE A 301 2.36 -17.06 -4.16
C ILE A 301 2.22 -17.21 -2.63
N GLU A 302 3.29 -16.95 -1.88
CA GLU A 302 3.34 -16.96 -0.42
C GLU A 302 2.65 -15.74 0.20
N ASN A 303 2.55 -14.62 -0.52
CA ASN A 303 2.26 -13.32 0.10
C ASN A 303 0.91 -13.31 0.84
N SER A 304 -0.11 -14.01 0.31
CA SER A 304 -1.42 -14.14 0.96
C SER A 304 -1.34 -14.95 2.26
N LEU A 305 -0.53 -16.01 2.29
CA LEU A 305 -0.31 -16.83 3.49
C LEU A 305 0.36 -16.03 4.61
N LEU A 306 1.26 -15.13 4.20
CA LEU A 306 2.01 -14.24 5.08
C LEU A 306 1.18 -13.04 5.56
N GLY A 307 -0.08 -12.94 5.13
CA GLY A 307 -0.98 -11.86 5.55
C GLY A 307 -0.62 -10.50 4.99
N LEU A 308 0.13 -10.45 3.89
CA LEU A 308 0.59 -9.19 3.33
C LEU A 308 -0.56 -8.48 2.62
N PRO A 309 -0.71 -7.15 2.77
CA PRO A 309 -1.65 -6.39 1.98
C PRO A 309 -1.28 -6.42 0.48
N SER A 310 -2.29 -6.48 -0.38
CA SER A 310 -2.09 -6.48 -1.84
C SER A 310 -1.78 -5.09 -2.39
N TYR A 311 -1.09 -5.02 -3.53
CA TYR A 311 -0.73 -3.75 -4.18
C TYR A 311 -1.97 -2.88 -4.47
N TYR A 312 -3.07 -3.51 -4.85
CA TYR A 312 -4.32 -2.83 -5.15
C TYR A 312 -5.26 -2.66 -3.94
N ARG A 313 -4.84 -3.05 -2.73
CA ARG A 313 -5.68 -2.97 -1.52
C ARG A 313 -6.37 -1.61 -1.34
N PRO A 314 -5.67 -0.46 -1.48
CA PRO A 314 -6.30 0.86 -1.31
C PRO A 314 -7.43 1.15 -2.31
N TYR A 315 -7.38 0.57 -3.50
CA TYR A 315 -8.44 0.69 -4.52
C TYR A 315 -9.59 -0.26 -4.24
N ILE A 316 -9.29 -1.51 -3.88
CA ILE A 316 -10.29 -2.55 -3.58
C ILE A 316 -11.21 -2.15 -2.41
N THR A 317 -10.68 -1.48 -1.39
CA THR A 317 -11.47 -1.02 -0.23
C THR A 317 -12.58 -0.01 -0.58
N GLN A 318 -12.57 0.55 -1.79
CA GLN A 318 -13.58 1.49 -2.27
C GLN A 318 -14.82 0.76 -2.84
N PHE A 319 -14.68 -0.48 -3.29
CA PHE A 319 -15.72 -1.20 -4.05
C PHE A 319 -16.33 -2.37 -3.27
N ARG A 320 -17.64 -2.32 -2.96
CA ARG A 320 -18.33 -3.35 -2.13
C ARG A 320 -18.22 -4.75 -2.69
N LYS A 321 -18.25 -4.85 -4.03
CA LYS A 321 -18.41 -6.10 -4.75
C LYS A 321 -17.11 -6.87 -4.89
N ILE A 322 -15.99 -6.21 -4.65
CA ILE A 322 -14.66 -6.83 -4.65
C ILE A 322 -14.37 -7.20 -3.20
N ASN A 323 -14.90 -8.33 -2.75
CA ASN A 323 -14.90 -8.71 -1.34
C ASN A 323 -14.54 -10.18 -1.07
N THR A 324 -14.16 -10.91 -2.10
CA THR A 324 -13.66 -12.29 -2.04
C THR A 324 -12.24 -12.37 -2.59
N THR A 325 -11.47 -13.40 -2.25
CA THR A 325 -10.13 -13.57 -2.84
C THR A 325 -10.19 -13.72 -4.36
N GLU A 326 -11.20 -14.42 -4.88
CA GLU A 326 -11.39 -14.60 -6.32
C GLU A 326 -11.68 -13.27 -7.03
N SER A 327 -12.54 -12.42 -6.46
CA SER A 327 -12.85 -11.12 -7.05
C SER A 327 -11.67 -10.16 -6.98
N ILE A 328 -10.82 -10.25 -5.96
CA ILE A 328 -9.54 -9.52 -5.90
C ILE A 328 -8.62 -9.94 -7.04
N ASP A 329 -8.51 -11.25 -7.32
CA ASP A 329 -7.70 -11.76 -8.43
C ASP A 329 -8.21 -11.26 -9.78
N VAL A 330 -9.53 -11.31 -10.02
CA VAL A 330 -10.13 -10.81 -11.27
C VAL A 330 -9.92 -9.30 -11.43
N TYR A 331 -10.12 -8.52 -10.37
CA TYR A 331 -9.86 -7.07 -10.40
C TYR A 331 -8.39 -6.77 -10.73
N SER A 332 -7.49 -7.50 -10.09
CA SER A 332 -6.05 -7.36 -10.29
C SER A 332 -5.63 -7.79 -11.71
N PHE A 333 -6.31 -8.79 -12.28
CA PHE A 333 -6.14 -9.20 -13.67
C PHE A 333 -6.56 -8.10 -14.63
N GLY A 334 -7.67 -7.40 -14.38
CA GLY A 334 -8.08 -6.24 -15.18
C GLY A 334 -7.01 -5.15 -15.22
N HIS A 335 -6.44 -4.78 -14.07
CA HIS A 335 -5.33 -3.83 -14.01
C HIS A 335 -4.09 -4.33 -14.77
N LEU A 336 -3.72 -5.60 -14.61
CA LEU A 336 -2.58 -6.17 -15.31
C LEU A 336 -2.80 -6.22 -16.83
N LEU A 337 -4.00 -6.59 -17.28
CA LEU A 337 -4.37 -6.59 -18.69
C LEU A 337 -4.31 -5.18 -19.28
N TYR A 338 -4.77 -4.18 -18.51
CA TYR A 338 -4.65 -2.77 -18.90
C TYR A 338 -3.16 -2.38 -19.04
N GLU A 339 -2.34 -2.70 -18.05
CA GLU A 339 -0.91 -2.39 -18.05
C GLU A 339 -0.17 -3.09 -19.22
N MET A 340 -0.48 -4.36 -19.51
CA MET A 340 0.04 -5.06 -20.69
C MET A 340 -0.39 -4.40 -22.01
N THR A 341 -1.59 -3.83 -22.06
CA THR A 341 -2.14 -3.23 -23.29
C THR A 341 -1.56 -1.84 -23.56
N TYR A 342 -1.57 -0.98 -22.54
CA TYR A 342 -1.23 0.44 -22.67
C TYR A 342 0.19 0.78 -22.21
N GLY A 343 0.93 -0.18 -21.65
CA GLY A 343 2.27 0.01 -21.12
C GLY A 343 2.32 0.84 -19.82
N ARG A 344 1.17 1.10 -19.21
CA ARG A 344 1.02 1.90 -17.98
C ARG A 344 -0.26 1.50 -17.24
N PRO A 345 -0.33 1.67 -15.91
CA PRO A 345 -1.58 1.47 -15.16
C PRO A 345 -2.66 2.48 -15.59
N PRO A 346 -3.94 2.21 -15.31
CA PRO A 346 -5.01 3.18 -15.55
C PRO A 346 -4.85 4.39 -14.61
N ASP A 347 -5.18 5.59 -15.10
CA ASP A 347 -5.09 6.84 -14.31
C ASP A 347 -6.06 6.81 -13.11
N ALA A 348 -7.23 6.19 -13.29
CA ALA A 348 -8.22 5.96 -12.25
C ALA A 348 -9.05 4.70 -12.55
N VAL A 349 -9.71 4.16 -11.54
CA VAL A 349 -10.73 3.11 -11.67
C VAL A 349 -11.98 3.57 -10.91
N PRO A 350 -13.20 3.43 -11.47
CA PRO A 350 -13.56 2.74 -12.71
C PRO A 350 -13.06 3.39 -14.01
N VAL A 351 -12.98 2.60 -15.08
CA VAL A 351 -12.58 3.01 -16.44
C VAL A 351 -13.75 2.80 -17.39
N ASP A 352 -14.39 3.89 -17.81
CA ASP A 352 -15.49 3.84 -18.79
C ASP A 352 -15.06 4.31 -20.19
N GLN A 353 -13.91 4.99 -20.27
CA GLN A 353 -13.33 5.48 -21.52
C GLN A 353 -11.91 4.94 -21.65
N TYR A 354 -11.64 4.28 -22.78
CA TYR A 354 -10.36 3.66 -23.06
C TYR A 354 -9.61 4.46 -24.13
N PRO A 355 -8.28 4.64 -24.00
CA PRO A 355 -7.48 5.18 -25.09
C PRO A 355 -7.68 4.36 -26.37
N ALA A 356 -7.61 5.01 -27.53
CA ALA A 356 -7.78 4.33 -28.80
C ALA A 356 -6.75 3.21 -28.96
N VAL A 357 -7.23 1.98 -29.07
CA VAL A 357 -6.44 0.78 -29.40
C VAL A 357 -7.20 -0.05 -30.42
N THR A 358 -6.46 -0.77 -31.25
CA THR A 358 -7.02 -1.62 -32.32
C THR A 358 -7.66 -2.92 -31.80
N TYR A 359 -7.50 -3.24 -30.51
CA TYR A 359 -7.86 -4.56 -29.95
C TYR A 359 -9.22 -4.53 -29.24
N THR A 360 -10.31 -4.56 -30.01
CA THR A 360 -11.68 -4.50 -29.48
C THR A 360 -12.00 -5.62 -28.48
N SER A 361 -11.48 -6.83 -28.68
CA SER A 361 -11.64 -7.96 -27.76
C SER A 361 -10.96 -7.74 -26.40
N VAL A 362 -9.83 -7.05 -26.38
CA VAL A 362 -9.14 -6.64 -25.13
C VAL A 362 -9.98 -5.61 -24.38
N VAL A 363 -10.49 -4.60 -25.09
CA VAL A 363 -11.34 -3.55 -24.50
C VAL A 363 -12.62 -4.16 -23.91
N SER A 364 -13.25 -5.11 -24.58
CA SER A 364 -14.45 -5.80 -24.06
C SER A 364 -14.18 -6.51 -22.73
N VAL A 365 -13.06 -7.23 -22.62
CA VAL A 365 -12.66 -7.87 -21.35
C VAL A 365 -12.38 -6.82 -20.28
N LEU A 366 -11.64 -5.75 -20.61
CA LEU A 366 -11.36 -4.67 -19.66
C LEU A 366 -12.63 -4.00 -19.16
N GLN A 367 -13.61 -3.73 -20.03
CA GLN A 367 -14.90 -3.15 -19.68
C GLN A 367 -15.68 -4.07 -18.72
N SER A 368 -15.62 -5.39 -18.93
CA SER A 368 -16.29 -6.35 -18.05
C SER A 368 -15.70 -6.42 -16.62
N ILE A 369 -14.50 -5.87 -16.40
CA ILE A 369 -13.79 -5.93 -15.11
C ILE A 369 -13.67 -4.55 -14.45
N LEU A 370 -13.26 -3.53 -15.21
CA LEU A 370 -12.86 -2.22 -14.68
C LEU A 370 -13.90 -1.11 -14.88
N SER A 371 -15.01 -1.37 -15.57
CA SER A 371 -16.06 -0.36 -15.77
C SER A 371 -16.78 0.00 -14.47
N THR A 372 -17.49 1.13 -14.49
CA THR A 372 -18.36 1.55 -13.39
C THR A 372 -19.42 0.49 -13.09
N ASP A 373 -19.97 -0.15 -14.13
CA ASP A 373 -20.97 -1.19 -13.96
C ASP A 373 -20.36 -2.42 -13.28
N ALA A 374 -19.26 -2.96 -13.80
CA ALA A 374 -18.59 -4.13 -13.24
C ALA A 374 -18.21 -3.95 -11.76
N CYS A 375 -17.70 -2.77 -11.40
CA CYS A 375 -17.36 -2.44 -10.01
C CYS A 375 -18.57 -2.36 -9.07
N LYS A 376 -19.79 -2.17 -9.60
CA LYS A 376 -21.05 -2.04 -8.86
C LYS A 376 -21.90 -3.31 -8.85
N THR A 377 -21.97 -4.03 -9.97
CA THR A 377 -22.84 -5.19 -10.17
C THR A 377 -22.10 -6.47 -9.82
N GLY A 378 -20.84 -6.57 -10.24
CA GLY A 378 -19.94 -7.71 -10.04
C GLY A 378 -19.07 -7.93 -11.28
N MET A 379 -17.95 -8.61 -11.12
CA MET A 379 -17.04 -8.97 -12.23
C MET A 379 -17.27 -10.43 -12.65
N PRO A 380 -16.93 -10.81 -13.89
CA PRO A 380 -16.96 -12.22 -14.33
C PRO A 380 -16.01 -13.09 -13.49
N THR A 381 -16.29 -14.40 -13.46
CA THR A 381 -15.36 -15.38 -12.87
C THR A 381 -14.19 -15.66 -13.82
N VAL A 382 -13.10 -16.22 -13.30
CA VAL A 382 -11.97 -16.67 -14.12
C VAL A 382 -12.41 -17.67 -15.19
N ALA A 383 -13.33 -18.58 -14.85
CA ALA A 383 -13.89 -19.54 -15.81
C ALA A 383 -14.63 -18.84 -16.96
N GLN A 384 -15.40 -17.78 -16.67
CA GLN A 384 -16.08 -16.98 -17.70
C GLN A 384 -15.07 -16.21 -18.56
N LEU A 385 -14.02 -15.64 -17.95
CA LEU A 385 -12.96 -14.94 -18.68
C LEU A 385 -12.23 -15.86 -19.66
N LEU A 386 -11.93 -17.10 -19.26
CA LEU A 386 -11.32 -18.11 -20.13
C LEU A 386 -12.17 -18.46 -21.37
N GLN A 387 -13.48 -18.23 -21.33
CA GLN A 387 -14.40 -18.46 -22.45
C GLN A 387 -14.57 -17.23 -23.37
N THR A 388 -13.98 -16.09 -23.04
CA THR A 388 -14.09 -14.89 -23.88
C THR A 388 -13.32 -15.07 -25.20
N PRO A 389 -13.72 -14.39 -26.29
CA PRO A 389 -13.02 -14.45 -27.58
C PRO A 389 -11.54 -14.02 -27.54
N LEU A 390 -11.12 -13.37 -26.45
CA LEU A 390 -9.73 -12.99 -26.26
C LEU A 390 -8.85 -14.20 -25.89
N PHE A 391 -9.40 -15.22 -25.23
CA PHE A 391 -8.62 -16.29 -24.62
C PHE A 391 -9.07 -17.71 -25.00
N SER A 392 -10.31 -17.91 -25.46
CA SER A 392 -10.90 -19.24 -25.63
C SER A 392 -10.17 -20.12 -26.66
N ASP A 393 -9.67 -19.50 -27.73
CA ASP A 393 -8.94 -20.14 -28.83
C ASP A 393 -7.40 -20.17 -28.64
N VAL A 394 -6.91 -19.68 -27.50
CA VAL A 394 -5.48 -19.74 -27.16
C VAL A 394 -5.13 -21.14 -26.64
N LEU A 395 -4.39 -21.90 -27.45
CA LEU A 395 -3.91 -23.24 -27.09
C LEU A 395 -2.63 -23.16 -26.27
N LEU A 396 -2.62 -23.85 -25.13
CA LEU A 396 -1.46 -23.95 -24.25
C LEU A 396 -0.86 -25.36 -24.31
N PHE A 397 0.40 -25.47 -24.70
CA PHE A 397 1.11 -26.74 -24.76
C PHE A 397 2.09 -26.83 -23.59
N HIS A 398 1.84 -27.78 -22.68
CA HIS A 398 2.79 -28.14 -21.62
C HIS A 398 2.70 -29.63 -21.36
N SER A 399 3.85 -30.28 -21.20
CA SER A 399 3.96 -31.70 -20.86
C SER A 399 3.99 -31.95 -19.34
N GLU A 400 4.22 -30.91 -18.55
CA GLU A 400 4.32 -31.00 -17.10
C GLU A 400 2.96 -31.27 -16.44
N LYS A 401 2.92 -32.28 -15.57
CA LYS A 401 1.73 -32.56 -14.77
C LYS A 401 1.59 -31.52 -13.65
N LEU A 402 0.48 -30.79 -13.65
CA LEU A 402 0.15 -29.85 -12.59
C LEU A 402 0.01 -30.58 -11.25
N GLN A 403 0.84 -30.22 -10.26
CA GLN A 403 0.83 -30.86 -8.95
C GLN A 403 0.90 -29.83 -7.82
N PHE A 404 -0.10 -29.88 -6.94
CA PHE A 404 -0.06 -29.22 -5.64
C PHE A 404 -0.92 -29.99 -4.66
N LYS A 405 -0.28 -30.80 -3.81
CA LYS A 405 -0.96 -31.67 -2.85
C LYS A 405 -1.05 -30.97 -1.51
N ILE A 406 -2.21 -30.37 -1.24
CA ILE A 406 -2.51 -29.75 0.06
C ILE A 406 -3.27 -30.76 0.93
N PRO A 407 -2.74 -31.17 2.10
CA PRO A 407 -3.46 -32.00 3.07
C PRO A 407 -4.82 -31.41 3.43
N THR A 408 -5.84 -32.25 3.64
CA THR A 408 -7.22 -31.81 3.96
C THR A 408 -7.27 -30.86 5.14
N LYS A 409 -6.57 -31.18 6.23
CA LYS A 409 -6.48 -30.30 7.41
C LYS A 409 -5.97 -28.89 7.07
N LEU A 410 -4.97 -28.78 6.19
CA LEU A 410 -4.45 -27.48 5.78
C LEU A 410 -5.41 -26.77 4.82
N ARG A 411 -6.17 -27.50 3.99
CA ARG A 411 -7.22 -26.91 3.16
C ARG A 411 -8.31 -26.26 4.02
N ASP A 412 -8.71 -26.91 5.11
CA ASP A 412 -9.68 -26.35 6.05
C ASP A 412 -9.14 -25.09 6.74
N ALA A 413 -7.87 -25.12 7.19
CA ALA A 413 -7.21 -23.97 7.78
C ALA A 413 -7.09 -22.78 6.79
N LEU A 414 -6.74 -23.06 5.53
CA LEU A 414 -6.69 -22.06 4.46
C LEU A 414 -8.06 -21.45 4.19
N LYS A 415 -9.11 -22.27 4.17
CA LYS A 415 -10.49 -21.80 4.02
C LYS A 415 -10.88 -20.85 5.14
N SER A 416 -10.65 -21.22 6.40
CA SER A 416 -10.94 -20.36 7.55
C SER A 416 -10.12 -19.06 7.52
N ALA A 417 -8.82 -19.13 7.18
CA ALA A 417 -7.99 -17.95 7.05
C ALA A 417 -8.51 -17.00 5.95
N LYS A 418 -8.90 -17.55 4.79
CA LYS A 418 -9.52 -16.80 3.70
C LYS A 418 -10.80 -16.09 4.15
N GLU A 419 -11.70 -16.78 4.84
CA GLU A 419 -12.94 -16.19 5.37
C GLU A 419 -12.65 -15.01 6.32
N CYS A 420 -11.61 -15.12 7.16
CA CYS A 420 -11.15 -14.02 8.01
C CYS A 420 -10.63 -12.81 7.21
N MET A 421 -9.83 -13.04 6.15
CA MET A 421 -9.35 -11.97 5.25
C MET A 421 -10.50 -11.21 4.59
N GLU A 422 -11.47 -11.95 4.08
CA GLU A 422 -12.65 -11.39 3.42
C GLU A 422 -13.51 -10.59 4.41
N LYS A 423 -13.68 -11.08 5.64
CA LYS A 423 -14.38 -10.36 6.70
C LYS A 423 -13.68 -9.04 7.06
N ARG A 424 -12.35 -9.05 7.25
CA ARG A 424 -11.57 -7.83 7.51
C ARG A 424 -11.69 -6.81 6.37
N LEU A 425 -11.65 -7.27 5.11
CA LEU A 425 -11.88 -6.40 3.95
C LEU A 425 -13.27 -5.75 3.98
N GLN A 426 -14.31 -6.51 4.28
CA GLN A 426 -15.66 -5.96 4.37
C GLN A 426 -15.80 -4.92 5.49
N GLU A 427 -15.11 -5.09 6.61
CA GLU A 427 -15.06 -4.12 7.71
C GLU A 427 -14.33 -2.83 7.29
N GLU A 428 -13.22 -2.95 6.57
CA GLU A 428 -12.51 -1.80 5.98
C GLU A 428 -13.38 -1.05 4.96
N GLN A 429 -14.07 -1.77 4.08
CA GLN A 429 -14.99 -1.19 3.11
C GLN A 429 -16.16 -0.44 3.79
N LYS A 430 -16.70 -0.98 4.90
CA LYS A 430 -17.71 -0.29 5.71
C LYS A 430 -17.14 1.00 6.31
N THR A 431 -15.93 0.94 6.85
CA THR A 431 -15.25 2.09 7.47
C THR A 431 -14.95 3.17 6.44
N HIS A 432 -14.43 2.81 5.26
CA HIS A 432 -14.17 3.74 4.18
C HIS A 432 -15.43 4.52 3.79
N ARG A 433 -16.56 3.84 3.58
CA ARG A 433 -17.84 4.49 3.25
C ARG A 433 -18.32 5.47 4.32
N ARG A 434 -18.18 5.09 5.59
CA ARG A 434 -18.55 5.96 6.73
C ARG A 434 -17.71 7.24 6.70
N LEU A 435 -16.40 7.10 6.46
CA LEU A 435 -15.50 8.24 6.33
C LEU A 435 -15.83 9.12 5.12
N THR A 436 -16.06 8.54 3.93
CA THR A 436 -16.43 9.30 2.73
C THR A 436 -17.74 10.06 2.93
N ARG A 437 -18.75 9.43 3.55
CA ARG A 437 -20.03 10.09 3.88
C ARG A 437 -19.86 11.21 4.92
N ALA A 438 -19.02 10.99 5.92
CA ALA A 438 -18.73 12.02 6.92
C ALA A 438 -17.99 13.21 6.28
N GLN A 439 -17.01 12.96 5.40
CA GLN A 439 -16.29 13.98 4.64
C GLN A 439 -17.22 14.75 3.70
N SER A 440 -18.12 14.08 2.96
CA SER A 440 -19.08 14.76 2.10
C SER A 440 -20.06 15.62 2.90
N HIS A 441 -20.52 15.14 4.06
CA HIS A 441 -21.37 15.92 4.96
C HIS A 441 -20.63 17.15 5.51
N HIS A 442 -19.39 16.97 5.94
CA HIS A 442 -18.53 18.03 6.46
C HIS A 442 -18.17 19.09 5.40
N GLY A 443 -18.01 18.67 4.15
CA GLY A 443 -17.70 19.54 3.01
C GLY A 443 -18.93 20.18 2.34
N SER A 444 -20.14 19.84 2.78
CA SER A 444 -21.40 20.37 2.23
C SER A 444 -21.52 21.87 2.43
N GLU A 445 -22.16 22.56 1.48
CA GLU A 445 -22.39 24.01 1.56
C GLU A 445 -23.23 24.41 2.76
N GLU A 446 -24.13 23.54 3.20
CA GLU A 446 -24.96 23.73 4.39
C GLU A 446 -24.13 23.74 5.68
N GLU A 447 -23.23 22.77 5.84
CA GLU A 447 -22.32 22.70 6.99
C GLU A 447 -21.26 23.83 6.96
N LYS A 448 -20.74 24.17 5.77
CA LYS A 448 -19.88 25.36 5.59
C LYS A 448 -20.60 26.66 5.97
N ARG A 449 -21.85 26.84 5.56
CA ARG A 449 -22.68 27.99 5.95
C ARG A 449 -22.93 28.01 7.45
N ARG A 450 -23.27 26.87 8.05
CA ARG A 450 -23.46 26.73 9.50
C ARG A 450 -22.22 27.17 10.29
N ARG A 451 -21.03 26.77 9.84
CA ARG A 451 -19.76 27.20 10.46
C ARG A 451 -19.47 28.68 10.29
N LYS A 452 -19.69 29.24 9.10
CA LYS A 452 -19.55 30.69 8.87
C LYS A 452 -20.47 31.48 9.80
N ILE A 453 -21.70 31.02 10.01
CA ILE A 453 -22.66 31.64 10.93
C ILE A 453 -22.19 31.52 12.39
N LEU A 454 -21.71 30.34 12.79
CA LEU A 454 -21.22 30.10 14.15
C LEU A 454 -19.97 30.94 14.46
N ALA A 455 -19.03 31.04 13.51
CA ALA A 455 -17.83 31.86 13.62
C ALA A 455 -18.16 33.35 13.76
N ARG A 456 -19.08 33.88 12.93
CA ARG A 456 -19.56 35.27 13.04
C ARG A 456 -20.24 35.57 14.37
N LYS A 457 -20.99 34.61 14.93
CA LYS A 457 -21.61 34.78 16.25
C LYS A 457 -20.55 34.88 17.36
N VAL A 458 -19.49 34.07 17.29
CA VAL A 458 -18.37 34.14 18.25
C VAL A 458 -17.62 35.46 18.12
N GLU A 459 -17.34 35.92 16.89
CA GLU A 459 -16.68 37.20 16.62
C GLU A 459 -17.48 38.39 17.18
N ASN A 460 -18.79 38.44 16.92
CA ASN A 460 -19.67 39.48 17.42
C ASN A 460 -19.83 39.48 18.95
N THR A 461 -19.58 38.35 19.61
CA THR A 461 -19.60 38.25 21.08
C THR A 461 -18.29 38.78 21.69
N VAL A 462 -17.20 38.82 20.92
CA VAL A 462 -15.89 39.34 21.36
C VAL A 462 -15.76 40.85 21.10
N THR A 463 -16.51 41.41 20.14
CA THR A 463 -16.47 42.84 19.79
C THR A 463 -17.58 43.69 20.42
N GLY A 464 -18.52 43.08 21.16
CA GLY A 464 -19.63 43.76 21.84
C GLY A 464 -19.30 44.19 23.27
N THR A 465 -18.97 45.46 23.45
CA THR A 465 -19.03 46.32 24.65
C THR A 465 -19.43 45.69 26.01
N GLY A 466 -18.50 45.72 26.98
CA GLY A 466 -18.78 45.62 28.42
C GLY A 466 -17.50 45.60 29.27
N THR A 467 -17.43 46.47 30.29
CA THR A 467 -16.32 46.66 31.26
C THR A 467 -15.78 45.38 31.91
N PRO A 468 -14.51 45.34 32.36
CA PRO A 468 -13.85 44.13 32.85
C PRO A 468 -14.24 43.83 34.31
N SER A 469 -15.38 43.19 34.51
CA SER A 469 -15.71 42.55 35.78
C SER A 469 -16.61 41.34 35.54
N GLN A 470 -16.08 40.16 35.87
CA GLN A 470 -16.69 38.83 35.74
C GLN A 470 -16.96 38.33 34.30
N ILE A 471 -15.89 37.89 33.64
CA ILE A 471 -16.02 36.93 32.53
C ILE A 471 -16.47 35.59 33.12
N ARG A 472 -17.76 35.28 33.02
CA ARG A 472 -18.26 33.91 33.24
C ARG A 472 -17.81 33.06 32.05
N MET A 473 -17.01 32.03 32.31
CA MET A 473 -16.70 31.00 31.31
C MET A 473 -18.00 30.36 30.82
N VAL A 474 -18.35 30.57 29.55
CA VAL A 474 -19.38 29.77 28.89
C VAL A 474 -18.66 28.62 28.18
N PRO A 475 -18.88 27.35 28.58
CA PRO A 475 -18.27 26.23 27.89
C PRO A 475 -18.87 26.14 26.48
N VAL A 476 -18.05 26.35 25.46
CA VAL A 476 -18.43 26.00 24.09
C VAL A 476 -18.18 24.51 23.90
N TRP A 477 -19.22 23.71 24.09
CA TRP A 477 -19.18 22.27 23.89
C TRP A 477 -19.03 21.94 22.39
N TYR A 478 -17.81 21.57 21.96
CA TYR A 478 -17.61 20.94 20.67
C TYR A 478 -17.80 19.44 20.81
N GLN A 479 -18.89 18.90 20.25
CA GLN A 479 -19.05 17.47 20.09
C GLN A 479 -18.26 17.04 18.85
N SER A 480 -16.98 16.69 19.05
CA SER A 480 -16.18 16.05 18.01
C SER A 480 -16.36 14.54 18.12
N MET A 481 -16.96 13.93 17.11
CA MET A 481 -17.06 12.47 17.01
C MET A 481 -15.76 11.94 16.40
N TYR A 482 -14.96 11.24 17.20
CA TYR A 482 -13.86 10.40 16.72
C TYR A 482 -14.16 8.95 17.09
N LEU A 483 -13.86 8.03 16.16
CA LEU A 483 -13.86 6.60 16.43
C LEU A 483 -12.54 6.23 17.09
N ASP A 484 -12.64 5.61 18.25
CA ASP A 484 -11.49 5.07 18.94
C ASP A 484 -10.94 3.83 18.22
N THR A 485 -9.70 3.49 18.53
CA THR A 485 -8.80 2.55 17.84
C THR A 485 -9.32 1.10 17.65
N TYR A 486 -10.52 0.77 18.11
CA TYR A 486 -11.08 -0.59 18.14
C TYR A 486 -12.52 -0.76 17.64
N GLY A 487 -13.06 0.22 16.90
CA GLY A 487 -14.31 0.03 16.13
C GLY A 487 -15.55 -0.38 16.94
N SER A 488 -15.52 -0.29 18.27
CA SER A 488 -16.59 -0.72 19.17
C SER A 488 -16.85 0.42 20.17
N CYS A 489 -18.06 0.98 20.11
CA CYS A 489 -18.57 2.14 20.85
C CYS A 489 -18.09 3.55 20.44
N MET A 490 -19.07 4.45 20.27
CA MET A 490 -18.88 5.89 20.23
C MET A 490 -18.58 6.37 21.65
N VAL A 491 -17.37 6.86 21.91
CA VAL A 491 -17.09 7.60 23.14
C VAL A 491 -17.11 9.09 22.82
N PRO A 492 -17.99 9.91 23.45
CA PRO A 492 -17.89 11.35 23.34
C PRO A 492 -16.59 11.80 24.02
N VAL A 493 -15.61 12.24 23.24
CA VAL A 493 -14.44 12.91 23.80
C VAL A 493 -14.81 14.36 24.05
N HIS A 494 -15.03 14.70 25.32
CA HIS A 494 -15.23 16.07 25.75
C HIS A 494 -13.90 16.83 25.70
N ILE A 495 -13.65 17.56 24.61
CA ILE A 495 -12.50 18.45 24.51
C ILE A 495 -12.86 19.77 25.18
N SER A 496 -12.34 20.00 26.39
CA SER A 496 -12.32 21.34 26.97
C SER A 496 -11.10 22.09 26.44
N ARG A 497 -11.28 23.03 25.51
CA ARG A 497 -10.23 23.98 25.12
C ARG A 497 -10.35 25.21 26.03
N TYR A 498 -9.39 25.38 26.94
CA TYR A 498 -9.14 26.69 27.56
C TYR A 498 -8.36 27.55 26.57
N VAL A 499 -8.92 28.69 26.17
CA VAL A 499 -8.20 29.72 25.41
C VAL A 499 -7.45 30.59 26.41
N TRP A 500 -6.12 30.51 26.44
CA TRP A 500 -5.28 31.44 27.18
C TRP A 500 -4.97 32.66 26.30
N PHE A 501 -5.41 33.85 26.72
CA PHE A 501 -4.85 35.10 26.23
C PHE A 501 -3.70 35.51 27.15
N LEU A 502 -2.46 35.45 26.65
CA LEU A 502 -1.32 36.13 27.27
C LEU A 502 -1.31 37.57 26.76
N TYR A 503 -1.69 38.53 27.63
CA TYR A 503 -1.37 39.93 27.39
C TYR A 503 -0.04 40.25 28.09
N GLY A 504 0.92 40.73 27.30
CA GLY A 504 2.23 41.16 27.78
C GLY A 504 2.12 42.39 28.65
N THR A 505 2.78 42.36 29.81
CA THR A 505 3.07 43.54 30.62
C THR A 505 4.40 44.12 30.14
N SER A 506 4.38 45.35 29.63
CA SER A 506 5.56 46.23 29.65
C SER A 506 5.49 47.10 30.91
N PRO A 507 6.61 47.37 31.58
CA PRO A 507 6.62 48.10 32.84
C PRO A 507 6.58 49.61 32.59
N CYS A 508 5.74 50.32 33.32
CA CYS A 508 5.85 51.76 33.52
C CYS A 508 6.02 52.02 35.02
N PHE A 509 7.21 52.53 35.35
CA PHE A 509 7.75 53.08 36.60
C PHE A 509 7.73 52.22 37.87
#